data_AF-A0A6F8YD38-F1
#
_entry.id   AF-A0A6F8YD38-F1
#
_cell.length_a   1.000
_cell.length_b   1.000
_cell.length_c   1.000
_cell.angle_alpha   90.00
_cell.angle_beta   90.00
_cell.angle_gamma   90.00
#
_symmetry.space_group_name_H-M   'P 1'
#
loop_
_entity.id
_entity.type
_entity.pdbx_description
1 polymer ?
#
loop_
_entity_poly.entity_id
_entity_poly.type
_entity_poly.pdbx_seq_one_letter_code
_entity_poly.pdbx_strand_id
1 'polypeptide(L)'
;MSTLKQASGGPLFVIATSNTMVHVYRDVQSLVDTREIKPGQLKSIEFFDVQGRKLVPVLSDTGALTGLKDSGTPANPPGVQQRLYTTRANLASSVDVRIARHEPKVTRDEALSNLAVLEGRSLPDCYVLLEPIFSHSYAGAGPVQPLHDGSWWHNFWAH
;
A
#
# COMPACT_ATOMS: atom_id res chain seq x y z
N MET A 1 -10.56 -13.74 29.19
CA MET A 1 -9.96 -12.64 28.42
C MET A 1 -9.47 -13.23 27.10
N SER A 2 -10.23 -13.03 26.02
CA SER A 2 -9.87 -13.59 24.70
C SER A 2 -8.62 -12.89 24.18
N THR A 3 -7.53 -13.64 24.06
CA THR A 3 -6.30 -13.23 23.42
C THR A 3 -6.63 -12.81 21.98
N LEU A 4 -6.57 -11.51 21.70
CA LEU A 4 -6.65 -10.97 20.35
C LEU A 4 -5.49 -11.60 19.56
N LYS A 5 -5.79 -12.57 18.69
CA LYS A 5 -4.84 -13.04 17.69
C LYS A 5 -4.51 -11.85 16.80
N GLN A 6 -3.36 -11.23 17.06
CA GLN A 6 -2.72 -10.28 16.16
C GLN A 6 -2.63 -10.98 14.80
N ALA A 7 -3.30 -10.44 13.77
CA ALA A 7 -3.25 -11.07 12.47
C ALA A 7 -1.88 -10.80 11.84
N SER A 8 -1.19 -11.90 11.51
CA SER A 8 0.01 -12.04 10.67
C SER A 8 1.13 -11.02 10.89
N GLY A 9 2.26 -11.48 11.44
CA GLY A 9 3.55 -10.79 11.34
C GLY A 9 4.18 -10.86 9.94
N GLY A 10 3.36 -10.69 8.90
CA GLY A 10 3.77 -10.85 7.51
C GLY A 10 3.21 -9.75 6.60
N PRO A 11 3.55 -9.80 5.31
CA PRO A 11 3.34 -8.67 4.42
C PRO A 11 1.86 -8.36 4.16
N LEU A 12 1.56 -7.08 3.95
CA LEU A 12 0.20 -6.60 3.77
C LEU A 12 0.10 -5.45 2.76
N PHE A 13 -1.09 -5.34 2.18
CA PHE A 13 -1.54 -4.26 1.32
C PHE A 13 -2.47 -3.32 2.10
N VAL A 14 -2.31 -2.03 1.87
CA VAL A 14 -3.26 -0.99 2.26
C VAL A 14 -3.78 -0.35 0.98
N ILE A 15 -5.05 -0.54 0.66
CA ILE A 15 -5.65 -0.09 -0.60
C ILE A 15 -6.75 0.91 -0.27
N ALA A 16 -6.75 2.07 -0.94
CA ALA A 16 -7.86 3.00 -0.83
C ALA A 16 -9.17 2.33 -1.28
N THR A 17 -10.28 2.61 -0.60
CA THR A 17 -11.61 2.07 -0.97
C THR A 17 -12.02 2.47 -2.39
N SER A 18 -11.53 3.63 -2.87
CA SER A 18 -11.67 4.13 -4.24
C SER A 18 -10.72 3.50 -5.26
N ASN A 19 -9.80 2.62 -4.85
CA ASN A 19 -8.73 2.07 -5.69
C ASN A 19 -7.88 3.16 -6.37
N THR A 20 -7.58 4.26 -5.68
CA THR A 20 -6.75 5.36 -6.23
C THR A 20 -5.38 5.46 -5.58
N MET A 21 -5.09 4.59 -4.62
CA MET A 21 -3.84 4.54 -3.87
C MET A 21 -3.62 3.13 -3.33
N VAL A 22 -2.36 2.71 -3.29
CA VAL A 22 -1.89 1.52 -2.59
C VAL A 22 -0.61 1.83 -1.83
N HIS A 23 -0.48 1.26 -0.63
CA HIS A 23 0.77 1.13 0.11
C HIS A 23 1.00 -0.35 0.45
N VAL A 24 2.25 -0.72 0.66
CA VAL A 24 2.62 -2.07 1.10
C VAL A 24 3.59 -2.01 2.27
N TYR A 25 3.41 -2.94 3.19
CA TYR A 25 4.17 -3.01 4.44
C TYR A 25 4.62 -4.46 4.68
N ARG A 26 5.84 -4.61 5.20
CA ARG A 26 6.44 -5.92 5.51
C ARG A 26 5.69 -6.68 6.60
N ASP A 27 5.09 -5.94 7.52
CA ASP A 27 4.35 -6.45 8.66
C ASP A 27 3.51 -5.32 9.32
N VAL A 28 2.61 -5.71 10.22
CA VAL A 28 1.77 -4.77 10.98
C VAL A 28 2.58 -3.80 11.82
N GLN A 29 3.75 -4.21 12.33
CA GLN A 29 4.59 -3.35 13.15
C GLN A 29 5.13 -2.18 12.33
N SER A 30 5.65 -2.45 11.13
CA SER A 30 6.12 -1.41 10.20
C SER A 30 5.02 -0.42 9.84
N LEU A 31 3.78 -0.89 9.64
CA LEU A 31 2.61 -0.04 9.41
C LEU A 31 2.32 0.90 10.60
N VAL A 32 2.39 0.39 11.83
CA VAL A 32 2.15 1.18 13.05
C VAL A 32 3.29 2.17 13.28
N ASP A 33 4.53 1.77 13.02
CA ASP A 33 5.72 2.58 13.25
C ASP A 33 5.81 3.78 12.30
N THR A 34 5.27 3.70 11.07
CA THR A 34 5.26 4.85 10.15
C THR A 34 4.37 5.99 10.64
N ARG A 35 3.34 5.72 11.46
CA ARG A 35 2.36 6.72 11.95
C ARG A 35 1.65 7.53 10.84
N GLU A 36 1.70 7.06 9.60
CA GLU A 36 1.15 7.76 8.43
C GLU A 36 -0.39 7.70 8.39
N ILE A 37 -0.98 6.61 8.90
CA ILE A 37 -2.43 6.41 8.88
C ILE A 37 -3.08 7.18 10.03
N LYS A 38 -3.70 8.30 9.69
CA LYS A 38 -4.48 9.11 10.64
C LYS A 38 -5.86 8.49 10.87
N PRO A 39 -6.48 8.69 12.05
CA PRO A 39 -7.80 8.11 12.36
C PRO A 39 -8.88 8.42 11.32
N GLY A 40 -8.86 9.62 10.73
CA GLY A 40 -9.80 10.02 9.68
C GLY A 40 -9.68 9.25 8.36
N GLN A 41 -8.50 8.68 8.07
CA GLN A 41 -8.24 7.93 6.83
C GLN A 41 -8.69 6.47 6.92
N LEU A 42 -8.89 5.93 8.12
CA LEU A 42 -9.27 4.52 8.33
C LEU A 42 -10.58 4.13 7.62
N LYS A 43 -11.46 5.10 7.33
CA LYS A 43 -12.71 4.87 6.59
C LYS A 43 -12.52 4.82 5.08
N SER A 44 -11.42 5.33 4.56
CA SER A 44 -11.13 5.42 3.13
C SER A 44 -10.07 4.42 2.65
N ILE A 45 -9.64 3.51 3.53
CA ILE A 45 -8.64 2.48 3.22
C ILE A 45 -9.10 1.12 3.75
N GLU A 46 -8.58 0.06 3.14
CA GLU A 46 -8.77 -1.32 3.56
C GLU A 46 -7.45 -2.06 3.59
N PHE A 47 -7.35 -3.06 4.47
CA PHE A 47 -6.14 -3.81 4.75
C PHE A 47 -6.31 -5.26 4.30
N PHE A 48 -5.31 -5.81 3.61
CA PHE A 48 -5.30 -7.21 3.16
C PHE A 48 -3.93 -7.83 3.39
N ASP A 49 -3.87 -9.11 3.78
CA ASP A 49 -2.62 -9.86 3.73
C ASP A 49 -2.32 -10.38 2.31
N VAL A 50 -1.15 -10.98 2.11
CA VAL A 50 -0.77 -11.60 0.82
C VAL A 50 -1.49 -12.90 0.50
N GLN A 51 -2.37 -13.38 1.37
CA GLN A 51 -3.31 -14.46 1.07
C GLN A 51 -4.67 -13.91 0.62
N GLY A 52 -4.88 -12.59 0.63
CA GLY A 52 -6.13 -11.94 0.25
C GLY A 52 -7.19 -11.98 1.36
N ARG A 53 -6.81 -12.22 2.61
CA ARG A 53 -7.70 -12.06 3.76
C ARG A 53 -7.81 -10.60 4.12
N LYS A 54 -9.04 -10.17 4.42
CA LYS A 54 -9.30 -8.81 4.89
C LYS A 54 -8.91 -8.70 6.36
N LEU A 55 -8.22 -7.62 6.69
CA LEU A 55 -7.82 -7.28 8.05
C LEU A 55 -8.60 -6.05 8.51
N VAL A 56 -8.91 -5.98 9.80
CA VAL A 56 -9.59 -4.84 10.42
C VAL A 56 -8.68 -4.13 11.41
N PRO A 57 -8.70 -2.79 11.45
CA PRO A 57 -7.85 -2.03 12.36
C PRO A 57 -8.23 -2.26 13.82
N VAL A 58 -7.20 -2.32 14.66
CA VAL A 58 -7.29 -2.26 16.11
C VAL A 58 -6.79 -0.88 16.52
N LEU A 59 -7.62 -0.17 17.29
CA LEU A 59 -7.33 1.21 17.68
C LEU A 59 -7.09 1.30 19.19
N SER A 60 -6.23 2.22 19.61
CA SER A 60 -6.15 2.67 21.01
C SER A 60 -7.40 3.46 21.41
N ASP A 61 -7.51 3.76 22.70
CA ASP A 61 -8.56 4.64 23.23
C ASP A 61 -8.49 6.06 22.66
N THR A 62 -7.30 6.48 22.21
CA THR A 62 -7.07 7.77 21.52
C THR A 62 -7.36 7.70 20.02
N GLY A 63 -7.83 6.56 19.52
CA GLY A 63 -8.17 6.33 18.10
C GLY A 63 -6.97 6.06 17.19
N ALA A 64 -5.76 5.92 17.75
CA ALA A 64 -4.55 5.63 16.97
C ALA A 64 -4.53 4.15 16.55
N LEU A 65 -4.03 3.87 15.34
CA LEU A 65 -3.84 2.50 14.87
C LEU A 65 -2.75 1.80 15.70
N THR A 66 -3.10 0.71 16.38
CA THR A 66 -2.17 -0.09 17.21
C THR A 66 -1.94 -1.49 16.66
N GLY A 67 -2.74 -1.92 15.68
CA GLY A 67 -2.52 -3.18 14.99
C GLY A 67 -3.66 -3.53 14.04
N LEU A 68 -3.59 -4.75 13.52
CA LEU A 68 -4.61 -5.34 12.66
C LEU A 68 -5.02 -6.71 13.23
N LYS A 69 -6.28 -7.08 13.03
CA LYS A 69 -6.80 -8.42 13.31
C LYS A 69 -7.56 -8.96 12.11
N ASP A 70 -7.72 -10.28 12.05
CA ASP A 70 -8.45 -10.95 10.98
C ASP A 70 -9.92 -10.51 11.03
N SER A 71 -10.52 -10.22 9.87
CA SER A 71 -11.94 -9.86 9.80
C SER A 71 -12.87 -11.06 9.99
N GLY A 72 -12.35 -12.30 9.89
CA GLY A 72 -13.13 -13.54 9.80
C GLY A 72 -13.73 -13.79 8.42
N THR A 73 -13.46 -12.92 7.44
CA THR A 73 -13.92 -13.09 6.07
C THR A 73 -13.00 -14.08 5.34
N PRO A 74 -13.55 -15.02 4.54
CA PRO A 74 -12.74 -15.90 3.71
C PRO A 74 -11.76 -15.12 2.84
N ALA A 75 -10.57 -15.68 2.65
CA ALA A 75 -9.57 -15.14 1.74
C ALA A 75 -10.16 -15.01 0.33
N ASN A 76 -9.97 -13.85 -0.32
CA ASN A 76 -10.37 -13.61 -1.70
C ASN A 76 -9.21 -13.04 -2.52
N PRO A 77 -8.20 -13.87 -2.86
CA PRO A 77 -7.08 -13.43 -3.68
C PRO A 77 -7.51 -12.77 -5.01
N PRO A 78 -8.44 -13.34 -5.81
CA PRO A 78 -8.88 -12.73 -7.06
C PRO A 78 -9.47 -11.32 -6.88
N GLY A 79 -10.24 -11.10 -5.81
CA GLY A 79 -10.81 -9.79 -5.50
C GLY A 79 -9.74 -8.74 -5.16
N VAL A 80 -8.72 -9.12 -4.38
CA VAL A 80 -7.61 -8.21 -4.04
C VAL A 80 -6.74 -7.94 -5.27
N GLN A 81 -6.44 -8.95 -6.09
CA GLN A 81 -5.73 -8.79 -7.36
C GLN A 81 -6.43 -7.78 -8.27
N GLN A 82 -7.74 -7.92 -8.45
CA GLN A 82 -8.53 -6.99 -9.27
C GLN A 82 -8.43 -5.55 -8.76
N ARG A 83 -8.44 -5.35 -7.44
CA ARG A 83 -8.27 -4.02 -6.85
C ARG A 83 -6.88 -3.44 -7.07
N LEU A 84 -5.84 -4.26 -7.01
CA LEU A 84 -4.48 -3.83 -7.33
C LEU A 84 -4.37 -3.43 -8.81
N TYR A 85 -5.00 -4.18 -9.72
CA TYR A 85 -5.03 -3.84 -11.16
C TYR A 85 -5.75 -2.52 -11.41
N THR A 86 -6.94 -2.33 -10.82
CA THR A 86 -7.68 -1.07 -10.89
C THR A 86 -6.87 0.09 -10.30
N THR A 87 -6.19 -0.15 -9.17
CA THR A 87 -5.32 0.87 -8.55
C THR A 87 -4.20 1.28 -9.48
N ARG A 88 -3.48 0.32 -10.06
CA ARG A 88 -2.44 0.59 -11.05
C ARG A 88 -2.96 1.40 -12.24
N ALA A 89 -4.11 1.02 -12.80
CA ALA A 89 -4.73 1.74 -13.91
C ALA A 89 -5.08 3.19 -13.55
N ASN A 90 -5.63 3.42 -12.36
CA ASN A 90 -5.94 4.77 -11.86
C ASN A 90 -4.67 5.61 -11.60
N LEU A 91 -3.60 4.99 -11.09
CA LEU A 91 -2.33 5.67 -10.93
C LEU A 91 -1.75 6.09 -12.29
N ALA A 92 -1.76 5.19 -13.27
CA ALA A 92 -1.31 5.46 -14.63
C ALA A 92 -2.12 6.59 -15.30
N SER A 93 -3.45 6.59 -15.17
CA SER A 93 -4.29 7.66 -15.73
C SER A 93 -4.12 9.00 -15.03
N SER A 94 -3.64 9.01 -13.78
CA SER A 94 -3.38 10.24 -13.03
C SER A 94 -2.03 10.89 -13.32
N VAL A 95 -1.12 10.22 -14.03
CA VAL A 95 0.25 10.70 -14.27
C VAL A 95 0.25 12.08 -14.93
N ASP A 96 -0.49 12.25 -16.03
CA ASP A 96 -0.51 13.51 -16.78
C ASP A 96 -1.07 14.68 -15.93
N VAL A 97 -2.12 14.40 -15.15
CA VAL A 97 -2.71 15.38 -14.23
C VAL A 97 -1.74 15.77 -13.11
N ARG A 98 -0.95 14.83 -12.60
CA ARG A 98 0.02 15.09 -11.53
C ARG A 98 1.26 15.82 -12.06
N ILE A 99 1.76 15.49 -13.25
CA ILE A 99 2.86 16.20 -13.91
C ILE A 99 2.51 17.69 -14.06
N ALA A 100 1.29 17.98 -14.52
CA ALA A 100 0.81 19.35 -14.69
C ALA A 100 0.69 20.16 -13.38
N ARG A 101 0.70 19.50 -12.21
CA ARG A 101 0.52 20.13 -10.89
C ARG A 101 1.80 20.27 -10.08
N HIS A 102 2.81 19.47 -10.35
CA HIS A 102 3.94 19.27 -9.42
C HIS A 102 5.34 19.43 -10.03
N GLU A 103 5.48 19.77 -11.32
CA GLU A 103 6.78 19.87 -12.04
C GLU A 103 7.78 18.74 -11.65
N PRO A 104 7.45 17.47 -11.96
CA PRO A 104 8.21 16.34 -11.45
C PRO A 104 9.60 16.20 -12.08
N LYS A 105 10.50 15.53 -11.34
CA LYS A 105 11.89 15.26 -11.75
C LYS A 105 12.07 14.16 -12.80
N VAL A 106 11.01 13.42 -13.14
CA VAL A 106 11.05 12.35 -14.14
C VAL A 106 9.96 12.56 -15.17
N THR A 107 10.20 12.04 -16.36
CA THR A 107 9.27 12.10 -17.48
C THR A 107 8.04 11.24 -17.23
N ARG A 108 6.98 11.52 -18.01
CA ARG A 108 5.78 10.68 -18.07
C ARG A 108 6.11 9.21 -18.31
N ASP A 109 6.99 8.93 -19.26
CA ASP A 109 7.32 7.57 -19.67
C ASP A 109 8.11 6.84 -18.57
N GLU A 110 9.01 7.53 -17.88
CA GLU A 110 9.69 6.99 -16.70
C GLU A 110 8.68 6.66 -15.59
N ALA A 111 7.74 7.56 -15.27
CA ALA A 111 6.71 7.31 -14.26
C ALA A 111 5.85 6.08 -14.60
N LEU A 112 5.43 5.94 -15.87
CA LEU A 112 4.63 4.81 -16.32
C LEU A 112 5.44 3.50 -16.35
N SER A 113 6.72 3.56 -16.74
CA SER A 113 7.59 2.38 -16.78
C SER A 113 7.87 1.79 -15.39
N ASN A 114 7.84 2.62 -14.35
CA ASN A 114 8.00 2.20 -12.95
C ASN A 114 6.72 1.60 -12.35
N LEU A 115 5.55 1.73 -12.99
CA LEU A 115 4.33 1.06 -12.54
C LEU A 115 4.34 -0.42 -12.93
N ALA A 116 4.78 -1.27 -12.00
CA ALA A 116 4.88 -2.71 -12.18
C ALA A 116 3.61 -3.35 -12.78
N VAL A 117 3.79 -4.26 -13.74
CA VAL A 117 2.71 -5.06 -14.34
C VAL A 117 2.32 -6.17 -13.36
N LEU A 118 1.05 -6.19 -12.98
CA LEU A 118 0.53 -7.08 -11.93
C LEU A 118 -0.33 -8.21 -12.49
N GLU A 119 -0.83 -8.07 -13.71
CA GLU A 119 -1.76 -8.98 -14.35
C GLU A 119 -1.22 -10.41 -14.41
N GLY A 120 -2.00 -11.36 -13.89
CA GLY A 120 -1.65 -12.79 -13.83
C GLY A 120 -0.67 -13.18 -12.71
N ARG A 121 -0.22 -12.23 -11.88
CA ARG A 121 0.69 -12.48 -10.76
C ARG A 121 -0.08 -12.93 -9.52
N SER A 122 0.52 -13.78 -8.69
CA SER A 122 -0.02 -14.09 -7.36
C SER A 122 0.07 -12.86 -6.43
N LEU A 123 -0.73 -12.81 -5.35
CA LEU A 123 -0.61 -11.71 -4.38
C LEU A 123 0.79 -11.59 -3.76
N PRO A 124 1.48 -12.68 -3.36
CA PRO A 124 2.87 -12.60 -2.92
C PRO A 124 3.80 -11.97 -3.98
N ASP A 125 3.64 -12.34 -5.26
CA ASP A 125 4.45 -11.74 -6.33
C ASP A 125 4.11 -10.25 -6.55
N CYS A 126 2.82 -9.89 -6.47
CA CYS A 126 2.40 -8.50 -6.50
C CYS A 126 3.04 -7.70 -5.36
N TYR A 127 3.13 -8.25 -4.16
CA TYR A 127 3.81 -7.60 -3.03
C TYR A 127 5.27 -7.29 -3.37
N VAL A 128 6.03 -8.30 -3.84
CA VAL A 128 7.45 -8.15 -4.19
C VAL A 128 7.66 -7.06 -5.25
N LEU A 129 6.76 -6.97 -6.23
CA LEU A 129 6.82 -5.94 -7.27
C LEU A 129 6.45 -4.53 -6.78
N LEU A 130 5.50 -4.44 -5.84
CA LEU A 130 5.01 -3.15 -5.33
C LEU A 130 5.87 -2.57 -4.22
N GLU A 131 6.57 -3.42 -3.46
CA GLU A 131 7.40 -3.02 -2.32
C GLU A 131 8.39 -1.88 -2.61
N PRO A 132 9.24 -1.95 -3.67
CA PRO A 132 10.18 -0.86 -3.96
C PRO A 132 9.49 0.45 -4.37
N ILE A 133 8.23 0.42 -4.83
CA ILE A 133 7.53 1.58 -5.39
C ILE A 133 6.63 2.26 -4.34
N PHE A 134 5.95 1.46 -3.53
CA PHE A 134 4.84 1.88 -2.68
C PHE A 134 5.05 1.66 -1.18
N SER A 135 6.18 1.07 -0.76
CA SER A 135 6.52 0.96 0.66
C SER A 135 7.19 2.23 1.19
N HIS A 136 6.85 2.62 2.43
CA HIS A 136 7.47 3.75 3.14
C HIS A 136 8.74 3.36 3.91
N SER A 137 9.09 2.07 3.92
CA SER A 137 10.22 1.55 4.70
C SER A 137 11.06 0.55 3.91
N TYR A 138 11.10 0.70 2.58
CA TYR A 138 11.89 -0.18 1.73
C TYR A 138 13.39 -0.03 2.04
N ALA A 139 13.99 -1.09 2.59
CA ALA A 139 15.40 -1.14 2.98
C ALA A 139 16.29 -1.87 1.95
N GLY A 140 15.75 -2.20 0.76
CA GLY A 140 16.48 -2.94 -0.27
C GLY A 140 17.45 -2.07 -1.09
N ALA A 141 18.51 -2.69 -1.60
CA ALA A 141 19.40 -2.10 -2.59
C ALA A 141 18.76 -2.18 -4.00
N GLY A 142 17.79 -1.31 -4.26
CA GLY A 142 17.19 -1.11 -5.59
C GLY A 142 17.53 0.28 -6.16
N PRO A 143 17.32 0.52 -7.47
CA PRO A 143 17.55 1.83 -8.09
C PRO A 143 16.59 2.93 -7.60
N VAL A 144 15.68 2.57 -6.69
CA VAL A 144 14.54 3.35 -6.22
C VAL A 144 14.68 3.49 -4.70
N GLN A 145 15.49 4.46 -4.26
CA GLN A 145 15.66 4.79 -2.84
C GLN A 145 14.77 6.01 -2.53
N PRO A 146 13.93 5.97 -1.48
CA PRO A 146 13.18 7.13 -1.06
C PRO A 146 14.15 8.22 -0.54
N LEU A 147 14.06 9.43 -1.10
CA LEU A 147 14.86 10.60 -0.70
C LEU A 147 14.43 11.18 0.67
N HIS A 148 13.21 10.86 1.12
CA HIS A 148 12.58 11.28 2.38
C HIS A 148 11.63 10.19 2.91
N ASP A 149 11.13 10.34 4.14
CA ASP A 149 10.05 9.52 4.70
C ASP A 149 8.86 9.46 3.72
N GLY A 150 8.61 8.29 3.11
CA GLY A 150 7.59 8.15 2.08
C GLY A 150 7.92 7.07 1.05
N SER A 151 6.89 6.58 0.35
CA SER A 151 7.10 5.70 -0.81
C SER A 151 7.75 6.44 -1.97
N TRP A 152 8.45 5.72 -2.86
CA TRP A 152 9.00 6.33 -4.08
C TRP A 152 7.92 7.06 -4.88
N TRP A 153 6.74 6.44 -5.03
CA TRP A 153 5.63 7.07 -5.73
C TRP A 153 5.22 8.40 -5.08
N HIS A 154 5.30 8.54 -3.75
CA HIS A 154 5.02 9.80 -3.06
C HIS A 154 6.14 10.82 -3.31
N ASN A 155 7.40 10.42 -3.08
CA ASN A 155 8.59 11.27 -3.22
C ASN A 155 8.81 11.75 -4.67
N PHE A 156 8.22 11.06 -5.64
CA PHE A 156 8.25 11.48 -7.03
C PHE A 156 7.44 12.78 -7.30
N TRP A 157 6.34 13.01 -6.58
CA TRP A 157 5.45 14.16 -6.81
C TRP A 157 5.61 15.29 -5.80
N ALA A 158 6.23 15.04 -4.65
CA ALA A 158 6.29 15.98 -3.55
C ALA A 158 7.59 16.80 -3.56
N HIS A 159 7.46 18.11 -3.76
CA HIS A 159 8.41 19.14 -3.36
C HIS A 159 7.67 20.19 -2.54
#